data_AF-A0A7C7D1Y6-F1
#
_entry.id   AF-A0A7C7D1Y6-F1
#
_cell.length_a   1.000
_cell.length_b   1.000
_cell.length_c   1.000
_cell.angle_alpha   90.00
_cell.angle_beta   90.00
_cell.angle_gamma   90.00
#
_symmetry.space_group_name_H-M   'P 1'
#
loop_
_entity.id
_entity.type
_entity.pdbx_description
1 polymer ?
#
loop_
_entity_poly.entity_id
_entity_poly.type
_entity_poly.pdbx_seq_one_letter_code
_entity_poly.pdbx_strand_id
1 'polypeptide(L)'
;MVFNKPAEQNIYKSIDAGQTWTSFPIDYPIDTWDQKTYAETGVLYYASFLNGRHRIIKLTFSDPTNIEKNLNKDRFLHVFPNPAKTHLFIDGPDGLMVSIYNAIGEIVLRSANREIPISSLNKGIYYLKAEDLKGNSYSQKVAID
;
A
#
# COMPACT_ATOMS: atom_id res chain seq x y z
N MET A 1 46.96 28.62 1.41
CA MET A 1 46.15 27.40 1.19
C MET A 1 44.72 27.83 0.95
N VAL A 2 44.23 27.70 -0.28
CA VAL A 2 42.82 27.93 -0.59
C VAL A 2 42.12 26.59 -0.42
N PHE A 3 41.30 26.46 0.62
CA PHE A 3 40.40 25.31 0.76
C PHE A 3 39.27 25.51 -0.25
N ASN A 4 39.35 24.82 -1.39
CA ASN A 4 38.21 24.71 -2.29
C ASN A 4 37.09 23.98 -1.53
N LYS A 5 35.98 24.68 -1.30
CA LYS A 5 34.73 24.07 -0.83
C LYS A 5 34.42 22.90 -1.79
N PRO A 6 34.26 21.64 -1.33
CA PRO A 6 33.88 20.57 -2.24
C PRO A 6 32.50 20.91 -2.81
N ALA A 7 32.32 20.71 -4.12
CA ALA A 7 31.05 20.91 -4.79
C ALA A 7 29.94 20.15 -4.03
N GLU A 8 28.81 20.81 -3.78
CA GLU A 8 27.69 20.23 -3.05
C GLU A 8 27.20 18.97 -3.80
N GLN A 9 27.50 17.79 -3.25
CA GLN A 9 27.09 16.52 -3.84
C GLN A 9 25.72 16.15 -3.25
N ASN A 10 24.75 15.87 -4.13
CA ASN A 10 23.37 15.59 -3.75
C ASN A 10 22.95 14.20 -4.22
N ILE A 11 22.14 13.50 -3.41
CA ILE A 11 21.34 12.37 -3.87
C ILE A 11 20.03 12.92 -4.43
N TYR A 12 19.65 12.51 -5.63
CA TYR A 12 18.39 12.91 -6.25
C TYR A 12 17.39 11.76 -6.23
N LYS A 13 16.16 12.04 -5.81
CA LYS A 13 15.03 11.10 -5.80
C LYS A 13 13.88 11.68 -6.61
N SER A 14 13.30 10.87 -7.48
CA SER A 14 11.98 11.15 -8.06
C SER A 14 10.96 10.12 -7.56
N ILE A 15 9.71 10.56 -7.41
CA ILE A 15 8.58 9.74 -6.99
C ILE A 15 7.45 9.69 -8.03
N ASP A 16 7.63 10.35 -9.17
CA ASP A 16 6.61 10.58 -10.20
C ASP A 16 7.15 10.28 -11.60
N ALA A 17 7.95 9.21 -11.71
CA ALA A 17 8.60 8.77 -12.94
C ALA A 17 9.53 9.81 -13.59
N GLY A 18 10.14 10.67 -12.77
CA GLY A 18 11.16 11.63 -13.22
C GLY A 18 10.63 13.04 -13.53
N GLN A 19 9.34 13.32 -13.27
CA GLN A 19 8.75 14.64 -13.51
C GLN A 19 9.23 15.68 -12.47
N THR A 20 9.35 15.27 -11.20
CA THR A 20 9.92 16.09 -10.13
C THR A 20 11.00 15.34 -9.37
N TRP A 21 11.94 16.11 -8.80
CA TRP A 21 13.11 15.59 -8.11
C TRP A 21 13.30 16.31 -6.76
N THR A 22 13.59 15.55 -5.72
CA THR A 22 14.04 16.06 -4.41
C THR A 22 15.51 15.73 -4.23
N SER A 23 16.31 16.73 -3.90
CA SER A 23 17.74 16.58 -3.61
C SER A 23 18.00 16.48 -2.10
N PHE A 24 18.87 15.56 -1.71
CA PHE A 24 19.36 15.41 -0.34
C PHE A 24 20.85 15.74 -0.32
N PRO A 25 21.28 16.80 0.39
CA PRO A 25 22.69 17.16 0.48
C PRO A 25 23.47 16.07 1.20
N ILE A 26 24.66 15.78 0.66
CA ILE A 26 25.65 14.93 1.28
C ILE A 26 26.72 15.88 1.86
N ASP A 27 26.75 16.01 3.18
CA ASP A 27 27.65 16.93 3.89
C ASP A 27 29.14 16.50 3.90
N TYR A 28 29.55 15.53 3.09
CA TYR A 28 30.89 14.95 3.18
C TYR A 28 31.60 14.89 1.82
N PRO A 29 32.87 15.31 1.74
CA PRO A 29 33.69 15.15 0.53
C PRO A 29 33.90 13.65 0.29
N ILE A 30 33.49 13.20 -0.89
CA ILE A 30 33.49 11.78 -1.24
C ILE A 30 34.67 11.51 -2.17
N ASP A 31 35.67 10.77 -1.70
CA ASP A 31 36.59 10.02 -2.57
C ASP A 31 35.97 8.63 -2.82
N THR A 32 34.93 8.55 -3.66
CA THR A 32 34.30 7.25 -4.00
C THR A 32 34.82 6.73 -5.32
N TRP A 33 35.30 5.48 -5.31
CA TRP A 33 35.64 4.76 -6.53
C TRP A 33 34.48 3.92 -7.10
N ASP A 34 33.43 3.64 -6.33
CA ASP A 34 32.32 2.82 -6.83
C ASP A 34 30.97 3.26 -6.23
N GLN A 35 30.04 3.61 -7.11
CA GLN A 35 28.63 3.80 -6.78
C GLN A 35 27.84 2.65 -7.40
N LYS A 36 27.18 1.83 -6.58
CA LYS A 36 26.22 0.83 -7.06
C LYS A 36 24.85 1.11 -6.44
N THR A 37 23.91 1.51 -7.28
CA THR A 37 22.52 1.78 -6.91
C THR A 37 21.66 0.57 -7.27
N TYR A 38 20.92 0.03 -6.31
CA TYR A 38 19.87 -0.97 -6.55
C TYR A 38 18.55 -0.35 -6.08
N ALA A 39 17.58 -0.16 -6.97
CA ALA A 39 16.37 0.63 -6.71
C ALA A 39 15.07 -0.18 -6.88
N GLU A 40 15.14 -1.52 -6.95
CA GLU A 40 13.96 -2.35 -7.25
C GLU A 40 12.98 -2.50 -6.06
N THR A 41 13.33 -2.06 -4.85
CA THR A 41 12.52 -2.31 -3.63
C THR A 41 12.28 -1.08 -2.75
N GLY A 42 12.47 0.14 -3.28
CA GLY A 42 12.34 1.36 -2.47
C GLY A 42 13.47 1.51 -1.42
N VAL A 43 14.54 0.74 -1.53
CA VAL A 43 15.71 0.83 -0.65
C VAL A 43 16.93 1.17 -1.49
N LEU A 44 17.64 2.24 -1.15
CA LEU A 44 18.92 2.61 -1.74
C LEU A 44 20.05 2.28 -0.78
N TYR A 45 21.05 1.55 -1.28
CA TYR A 45 22.32 1.33 -0.58
C TYR A 45 23.38 2.21 -1.19
N TYR A 46 24.12 2.91 -0.35
CA TYR A 46 25.25 3.74 -0.72
C TYR A 46 26.49 3.30 0.08
N ALA A 47 27.62 3.07 -0.61
CA ALA A 47 28.87 2.67 0.03
C ALA A 47 29.94 3.73 -0.23
N SER A 48 30.68 4.10 0.81
CA SER A 48 31.80 5.04 0.71
C SER A 48 33.04 4.49 1.42
N PHE A 49 34.21 4.82 0.93
CA PHE A 49 35.49 4.54 1.57
C PHE A 49 36.23 5.86 1.82
N LEU A 50 36.56 6.15 3.07
CA LEU A 50 37.31 7.35 3.44
C LEU A 50 38.28 7.02 4.59
N ASN A 51 39.53 7.47 4.49
CA ASN A 51 40.56 7.29 5.53
C ASN A 51 40.69 5.85 6.04
N GLY A 52 40.63 4.85 5.15
CA GLY A 52 40.77 3.44 5.52
C GLY A 52 39.52 2.79 6.11
N ARG A 53 38.36 3.46 6.10
CA ARG A 53 37.10 2.95 6.65
C ARG A 53 36.02 2.84 5.59
N HIS A 54 35.34 1.69 5.57
CA HIS A 54 34.14 1.49 4.78
C HIS A 54 32.91 1.96 5.57
N ARG A 55 32.00 2.67 4.91
CA ARG A 55 30.67 3.01 5.44
C ARG A 55 29.60 2.64 4.43
N ILE A 56 28.51 2.04 4.91
CA ILE A 56 27.31 1.76 4.13
C ILE A 56 26.15 2.57 4.72
N ILE A 57 25.44 3.31 3.88
CA ILE A 57 24.21 4.03 4.22
C ILE A 57 23.06 3.32 3.53
N LYS A 58 22.01 3.00 4.28
CA LYS A 58 20.75 2.48 3.77
C LYS A 58 19.71 3.58 3.87
N LEU A 59 19.16 4.00 2.74
CA LEU A 59 18.01 4.88 2.67
C LEU A 59 16.78 4.04 2.32
N THR A 60 15.72 4.18 3.10
CA THR A 60 14.43 3.55 2.82
C THR A 60 13.48 4.62 2.35
N PHE A 61 12.90 4.42 1.18
CA PHE A 61 11.87 5.26 0.60
C PHE A 61 10.53 4.56 0.77
N SER A 62 9.54 5.28 1.29
CA SER A 62 8.15 4.84 1.20
C SER A 62 7.70 4.87 -0.26
N ASP A 63 6.91 3.86 -0.64
CA ASP A 63 6.24 3.81 -1.94
C ASP A 63 5.43 5.12 -2.12
N PRO A 64 5.61 5.85 -3.23
CA PRO A 64 4.97 7.16 -3.43
C PRO A 64 3.52 7.08 -3.88
N THR A 65 3.01 5.89 -4.17
CA THR A 65 1.58 5.72 -4.38
C THR A 65 0.90 5.99 -3.04
N ASN A 66 0.10 7.06 -2.96
CA ASN A 66 -0.89 7.29 -1.90
C ASN A 66 -2.00 6.23 -1.88
N ILE A 67 -1.81 5.11 -2.59
CA ILE A 67 -2.46 3.86 -2.25
C ILE A 67 -1.78 3.48 -0.94
N GLU A 68 -2.44 3.72 0.20
CA GLU A 68 -2.15 2.94 1.39
C GLU A 68 -2.14 1.48 0.94
N LYS A 69 -0.95 0.94 0.73
CA LYS A 69 -0.72 -0.49 0.68
C LYS A 69 -1.32 -0.92 2.00
N ASN A 70 -2.53 -1.48 1.95
CA ASN A 70 -3.31 -1.81 3.13
C ASN A 70 -2.55 -2.93 3.84
N LEU A 71 -1.51 -2.53 4.57
CA LEU A 71 -0.67 -3.32 5.45
C LEU A 71 -1.39 -3.53 6.78
N ASN A 72 -2.72 -3.40 6.81
CA ASN A 72 -3.52 -4.07 7.81
C ASN A 72 -3.54 -5.57 7.47
N LYS A 73 -2.39 -6.23 7.66
CA LYS A 73 -2.31 -7.68 7.84
C LYS A 73 -3.13 -8.15 9.07
N ASP A 74 -3.71 -7.23 9.84
CA ASP A 74 -4.52 -7.53 11.03
C ASP A 74 -6.00 -7.14 10.89
N ARG A 75 -6.48 -6.72 9.71
CA ARG A 75 -7.92 -6.44 9.49
C ARG A 75 -8.41 -7.14 8.23
N PHE A 76 -8.40 -8.47 8.27
CA PHE A 76 -8.99 -9.25 7.21
C PHE A 76 -10.51 -9.26 7.37
N LEU A 77 -11.21 -8.74 6.36
CA LEU A 77 -12.61 -9.06 6.14
C LEU A 77 -12.66 -10.38 5.37
N HIS A 78 -13.20 -11.41 5.98
CA HIS A 78 -13.46 -12.69 5.34
C HIS A 78 -14.96 -12.83 5.08
N VAL A 79 -15.31 -13.08 3.82
CA VAL A 79 -16.69 -13.29 3.39
C VAL A 79 -16.80 -14.71 2.85
N PHE A 80 -17.69 -15.50 3.44
CA PHE A 80 -17.87 -16.91 3.09
C PHE A 80 -19.34 -17.34 3.23
N PRO A 81 -19.78 -18.44 2.58
CA PRO A 81 -19.06 -19.13 1.51
C PRO A 81 -18.94 -18.25 0.25
N ASN A 82 -18.04 -18.61 -0.65
CA ASN A 82 -17.94 -17.99 -1.97
C ASN A 82 -17.53 -19.09 -2.97
N PRO A 83 -18.40 -19.54 -3.89
CA PRO A 83 -19.76 -19.04 -4.14
C PRO A 83 -20.76 -19.28 -3.00
N ALA A 84 -21.78 -18.42 -2.89
CA ALA A 84 -22.82 -18.46 -1.86
C ALA A 84 -24.20 -18.72 -2.44
N LYS A 85 -25.05 -19.48 -1.73
CA LYS A 85 -26.39 -19.86 -2.22
C LYS A 85 -27.52 -19.18 -1.48
N THR A 86 -27.45 -19.13 -0.15
CA THR A 86 -28.56 -18.66 0.69
C THR A 86 -28.14 -17.57 1.66
N HIS A 87 -26.93 -17.65 2.20
CA HIS A 87 -26.40 -16.70 3.18
C HIS A 87 -24.94 -16.37 2.88
N LEU A 88 -24.55 -15.14 3.23
CA LEU A 88 -23.17 -14.71 3.37
C LEU A 88 -22.86 -14.48 4.86
N PHE A 89 -21.71 -14.96 5.29
CA PHE A 89 -21.14 -14.77 6.61
C PHE A 89 -19.94 -13.84 6.55
N ILE A 90 -19.91 -12.89 7.48
CA ILE A 90 -18.90 -11.84 7.57
C ILE A 90 -18.08 -12.04 8.84
N ASP A 91 -16.84 -12.46 8.64
CA ASP A 91 -15.81 -12.47 9.67
C ASP A 91 -14.89 -11.25 9.49
N GLY A 92 -14.60 -10.57 10.59
CA GLY A 92 -14.00 -9.24 10.59
C GLY A 92 -14.36 -8.41 11.83
N PRO A 93 -13.96 -7.12 11.86
CA PRO A 93 -14.20 -6.23 12.99
C PRO A 93 -15.67 -6.12 13.42
N ASP A 94 -15.91 -5.77 14.68
CA ASP A 94 -17.26 -5.49 15.17
C ASP A 94 -17.81 -4.16 14.61
N GLY A 95 -19.13 -4.08 14.50
CA GLY A 95 -19.83 -2.86 14.11
C GLY A 95 -19.71 -2.51 12.62
N LEU A 96 -19.52 -3.51 11.75
CA LEU A 96 -19.49 -3.32 10.31
C LEU A 96 -20.87 -3.04 9.74
N MET A 97 -20.97 -2.00 8.91
CA MET A 97 -22.08 -1.76 8.01
C MET A 97 -21.75 -2.33 6.64
N VAL A 98 -22.50 -3.34 6.21
CA VAL A 98 -22.30 -4.03 4.93
C VAL A 98 -23.28 -3.51 3.89
N SER A 99 -22.77 -3.21 2.70
CA SER A 99 -23.54 -2.90 1.50
C SER A 99 -23.16 -3.85 0.38
N ILE A 100 -24.15 -4.48 -0.24
CA ILE A 100 -23.96 -5.38 -1.40
C ILE A 100 -24.43 -4.64 -2.65
N TYR A 101 -23.57 -4.65 -3.67
CA TYR A 101 -23.78 -4.00 -4.95
C TYR A 101 -23.87 -5.05 -6.07
N ASN A 102 -24.80 -4.86 -7.00
CA ASN A 102 -24.84 -5.66 -8.23
C ASN A 102 -23.73 -5.25 -9.22
N ALA A 103 -23.65 -5.93 -10.37
CA ALA A 103 -22.63 -5.69 -11.38
C ALA A 103 -22.66 -4.28 -12.01
N ILE A 104 -23.79 -3.56 -11.92
CA ILE A 104 -23.92 -2.18 -12.41
C ILE A 104 -23.70 -1.13 -11.32
N GLY A 105 -23.37 -1.55 -10.09
CA GLY A 105 -23.03 -0.65 -8.98
C GLY A 105 -24.23 -0.17 -8.15
N GLU A 106 -25.41 -0.76 -8.33
CA GLU A 106 -26.58 -0.45 -7.50
C GLU A 106 -26.54 -1.22 -6.19
N ILE A 107 -26.89 -0.57 -5.08
CA ILE A 107 -27.04 -1.22 -3.78
C ILE A 107 -28.31 -2.07 -3.80
N VAL A 108 -28.14 -3.39 -3.69
CA VAL A 108 -29.25 -4.34 -3.63
C VAL A 108 -29.58 -4.79 -2.22
N LEU A 109 -28.64 -4.65 -1.28
CA LEU A 109 -28.83 -5.03 0.11
C LEU A 109 -27.93 -4.21 1.05
N ARG A 110 -28.44 -3.87 2.23
CA ARG A 110 -27.65 -3.36 3.35
C ARG A 110 -27.93 -4.15 4.62
N SER A 111 -26.90 -4.40 5.43
CA SER A 111 -27.01 -5.14 6.67
C SER A 111 -25.93 -4.73 7.66
N ALA A 112 -26.28 -4.65 8.94
CA ALA A 112 -25.31 -4.59 10.04
C ALA A 112 -25.07 -5.98 10.68
N ASN A 113 -25.77 -7.01 10.19
CA ASN A 113 -25.63 -8.38 10.70
C ASN A 113 -24.44 -9.09 10.03
N ARG A 114 -23.81 -9.99 10.79
CA ARG A 114 -22.73 -10.86 10.29
C ARG A 114 -23.24 -11.99 9.39
N GLU A 115 -24.51 -12.35 9.51
CA GLU A 115 -25.20 -13.30 8.62
C GLU A 115 -26.20 -12.51 7.76
N ILE A 116 -26.05 -12.64 6.45
CA ILE A 116 -26.79 -11.86 5.46
C ILE A 116 -27.54 -12.82 4.55
N PRO A 117 -28.88 -12.88 4.62
CA PRO A 117 -29.67 -13.68 3.69
C PRO A 117 -29.61 -13.06 2.29
N ILE A 118 -29.27 -13.89 1.31
CA ILE A 118 -29.09 -13.50 -0.10
C ILE A 118 -29.99 -14.29 -1.06
N SER A 119 -30.88 -15.15 -0.55
CA SER A 119 -31.76 -16.01 -1.36
C SER A 119 -32.70 -15.23 -2.30
N SER A 120 -32.91 -13.93 -2.08
CA SER A 120 -33.70 -13.06 -2.96
C SER A 120 -32.89 -12.46 -4.12
N LEU A 121 -31.57 -12.60 -4.09
CA LEU A 121 -30.68 -12.08 -5.13
C LEU A 121 -30.56 -13.10 -6.27
N ASN A 122 -30.53 -12.61 -7.50
CA ASN A 122 -30.28 -13.45 -8.66
C ASN A 122 -28.84 -13.99 -8.64
N LYS A 123 -28.63 -15.12 -9.32
CA LYS A 123 -27.28 -15.67 -9.52
C LYS A 123 -26.40 -14.68 -10.27
N GLY A 124 -25.15 -14.54 -9.87
CA GLY A 124 -24.22 -13.62 -10.53
C GLY A 124 -23.09 -13.12 -9.63
N ILE A 125 -22.39 -12.09 -10.13
CA ILE A 125 -21.29 -11.44 -9.41
C ILE A 125 -21.79 -10.21 -8.69
N TYR A 126 -21.36 -10.08 -7.44
CA TYR A 126 -21.68 -8.98 -6.55
C TYR A 126 -20.41 -8.44 -5.91
N TYR A 127 -20.49 -7.18 -5.49
CA TYR A 127 -19.44 -6.51 -4.73
C TYR A 127 -19.96 -6.22 -3.35
N LEU A 128 -19.24 -6.66 -2.33
CA LEU A 128 -19.53 -6.37 -0.94
C LEU A 128 -18.58 -5.26 -0.49
N LYS A 129 -19.15 -4.20 0.10
CA LYS A 129 -18.40 -3.17 0.84
C LYS A 129 -18.79 -3.25 2.30
N ALA A 130 -17.82 -3.24 3.20
CA ALA A 130 -18.06 -3.13 4.64
C ALA A 130 -17.34 -1.89 5.17
N GLU A 131 -17.99 -1.14 6.04
CA GLU A 131 -17.43 0.05 6.68
C GLU A 131 -17.54 -0.10 8.19
N ASP A 132 -16.45 0.17 8.93
CA ASP A 132 -16.50 0.22 10.38
C ASP A 132 -16.80 1.64 10.91
N LEU A 133 -17.09 1.73 12.20
CA LEU A 133 -17.40 3.00 12.88
C LEU A 133 -16.25 4.02 12.85
N LYS A 134 -15.03 3.59 12.52
CA LYS A 134 -13.84 4.45 12.43
C LYS A 134 -13.60 4.94 10.99
N GLY A 135 -14.49 4.60 10.05
CA GLY A 135 -14.40 4.98 8.65
C GLY A 135 -13.48 4.09 7.81
N ASN A 136 -12.97 2.97 8.35
CA ASN A 136 -12.20 2.04 7.54
C ASN A 136 -13.14 1.27 6.62
N SER A 137 -12.76 1.15 5.35
CA SER A 137 -13.52 0.47 4.32
C SER A 137 -12.83 -0.82 3.88
N TYR A 138 -13.63 -1.87 3.71
CA TYR A 138 -13.25 -3.18 3.22
C TYR A 138 -14.09 -3.50 1.98
N SER A 139 -13.53 -4.24 1.03
CA SER A 139 -14.28 -4.67 -0.16
C SER A 139 -13.92 -6.08 -0.59
N GLN A 140 -14.93 -6.85 -1.03
CA GLN A 140 -14.77 -8.23 -1.47
C GLN A 140 -15.69 -8.53 -2.64
N LYS A 141 -15.17 -9.21 -3.68
CA LYS A 141 -15.99 -9.76 -4.76
C LYS A 141 -16.57 -11.11 -4.31
N VAL A 142 -17.87 -11.30 -4.51
CA VAL A 142 -18.61 -12.51 -4.14
C VAL A 142 -19.43 -13.03 -5.31
N ALA A 143 -19.48 -14.35 -5.47
CA ALA A 143 -20.33 -15.03 -6.43
C ALA A 143 -21.56 -15.60 -5.70
N ILE A 144 -22.75 -15.38 -6.29
CA ILE A 144 -24.02 -15.94 -5.81
C ILE A 144 -24.52 -16.98 -6.82
N ASP A 145 -24.90 -18.15 -6.31
CA ASP A 145 -25.18 -19.40 -7.05
C ASP A 145 -26.59 -19.95 -6.84
#